data_AF-A0A4U3CK41-F1
#
_entry.id   AF-A0A4U3CK41-F1
#
_cell.length_a   1.000
_cell.length_b   1.000
_cell.length_c   1.000
_cell.angle_alpha   90.00
_cell.angle_beta   90.00
_cell.angle_gamma   90.00
#
_symmetry.space_group_name_H-M   'P 1'
#
loop_
_entity.id
_entity.type
_entity.pdbx_description
1 polymer ?
#
loop_
_entity_poly.entity_id
_entity_poly.type
_entity_poly.pdbx_seq_one_letter_code
_entity_poly.pdbx_strand_id
1 'polypeptide(L)'
;MRIRRLLLPLALAAALTAACGESGSSGTGGDSGGNEASGDACAPIAGDQLVVLEDDEDLQNADNVLPAVNAATAEANPALLPALDAVSAQLTTDDLIEMNAAVDVQRQSAEDVAAAWVEENGVTEGLEQGSGSIAIGGGNFSEPTILANIYADVLEAAGFDASVQATGNRELYLPALQRGEIQVHPEYLSTVTEFLEGDDENQVASNDVQATYEALQPLAEEAGLVFGEPAEAADQNAFAVTQAFADELGVSTLSELADACGDGSLVLGGPGECPTRPFCQPGLEDTYGLEFASFQEYDAGGPLTKAALQQGEISLGLVFSSDGALAQQD
;
A
#
# COMPACT_ATOMS: atom_id res chain seq x y z
N MET A 1 -45.16 39.38 30.26
CA MET A 1 -45.16 39.53 31.73
C MET A 1 -43.75 39.23 32.21
N ARG A 2 -43.00 40.27 32.61
CA ARG A 2 -41.60 40.18 33.05
C ARG A 2 -41.57 39.76 34.53
N ILE A 3 -40.83 38.72 34.89
CA ILE A 3 -40.44 38.49 36.29
C ILE A 3 -38.91 38.43 36.35
N ARG A 4 -38.37 39.33 37.17
CA ARG A 4 -36.95 39.60 37.41
C ARG A 4 -36.53 38.89 38.70
N ARG A 5 -35.28 38.38 38.66
CA ARG A 5 -34.23 38.35 39.70
C ARG A 5 -34.50 37.61 41.02
N LEU A 6 -33.54 36.76 41.41
CA LEU A 6 -32.61 37.07 42.51
C LEU A 6 -31.44 36.06 42.57
N LEU A 7 -30.22 36.58 42.38
CA LEU A 7 -28.95 35.98 42.78
C LEU A 7 -28.65 36.46 44.20
N LEU A 8 -28.16 35.57 45.08
CA LEU A 8 -27.30 35.96 46.20
C LEU A 8 -26.30 34.83 46.52
N PRO A 9 -25.03 35.15 46.85
CA PRO A 9 -23.95 34.20 47.03
C PRO A 9 -23.79 33.79 48.50
N LEU A 10 -23.18 32.64 48.76
CA LEU A 10 -22.63 32.30 50.07
C LEU A 10 -21.17 31.85 49.90
N ALA A 11 -20.25 32.72 50.31
CA ALA A 11 -18.87 32.38 50.60
C ALA A 11 -18.75 32.24 52.12
N LEU A 12 -18.14 31.16 52.61
CA LEU A 12 -17.58 31.09 53.95
C LEU A 12 -16.27 30.30 53.91
N ALA A 13 -15.26 30.87 54.57
CA ALA A 13 -13.86 30.48 54.50
C ALA A 13 -13.45 29.51 55.62
N ALA A 14 -12.47 28.68 55.27
CA ALA A 14 -11.28 28.23 56.01
C ALA A 14 -11.37 27.68 57.45
N ALA A 15 -10.86 26.46 57.62
CA ALA A 15 -9.96 26.11 58.72
C ALA A 15 -8.94 25.05 58.24
N LEU A 16 -7.65 25.40 58.32
CA LEU A 16 -6.51 24.51 58.12
C LEU A 16 -6.34 23.58 59.34
N THR A 17 -6.00 22.33 59.09
CA THR A 17 -5.14 21.54 59.99
C THR A 17 -4.09 20.81 59.17
N ALA A 18 -2.84 21.26 59.32
CA ALA A 18 -1.65 20.55 58.89
C ALA A 18 -1.43 19.33 59.78
N ALA A 19 -1.07 18.20 59.17
CA ALA A 19 -0.39 17.11 59.84
C ALA A 19 0.84 16.77 59.00
N CYS A 20 2.01 17.10 59.54
CA CYS A 20 3.32 16.74 59.02
C CYS A 20 3.59 15.26 59.35
N GLY A 21 4.26 14.57 58.43
CA GLY A 21 4.83 13.24 58.63
C GLY A 21 5.93 13.00 57.62
N GLU A 22 7.14 13.49 57.92
CA GLU A 22 8.39 13.05 57.29
C GLU A 22 9.16 12.20 58.32
N SER A 23 9.73 11.07 57.87
CA SER A 23 11.20 10.90 57.86
C SER A 23 11.63 9.47 57.54
N GLY A 24 12.61 9.36 56.63
CA GLY A 24 13.63 8.31 56.58
C GLY A 24 13.51 7.38 55.36
N SER A 25 14.58 7.04 54.63
CA SER A 25 15.99 7.40 54.67
C SER A 25 16.66 6.77 53.45
N SER A 26 17.56 7.52 52.80
CA SER A 26 18.75 7.10 52.04
C SER A 26 18.92 5.66 51.54
N GLY A 27 19.03 5.52 50.22
CA GLY A 27 19.71 4.40 49.55
C GLY A 27 20.26 4.87 48.20
N THR A 28 21.56 4.69 48.02
CA THR A 28 22.40 5.20 46.93
C THR A 28 22.38 4.31 45.69
N GLY A 29 22.51 4.93 44.51
CA GLY A 29 23.36 4.49 43.40
C GLY A 29 23.12 3.10 42.81
N GLY A 30 22.53 3.09 41.61
CA GLY A 30 22.57 1.96 40.70
C GLY A 30 22.21 2.47 39.31
N ASP A 31 23.22 2.67 38.48
CA ASP A 31 23.06 2.67 37.03
C ASP A 31 22.67 1.25 36.64
N SER A 32 21.50 1.14 36.02
CA SER A 32 21.04 -0.03 35.28
C SER A 32 19.97 0.47 34.33
N GLY A 33 20.38 0.74 33.09
CA GLY A 33 19.47 0.78 31.96
C GLY A 33 18.61 -0.47 31.98
N GLY A 34 17.31 -0.26 32.11
CA GLY A 34 16.31 -1.31 32.21
C GLY A 34 14.98 -0.70 31.84
N ASN A 35 14.51 -1.07 30.65
CA ASN A 35 13.13 -1.02 30.16
C ASN A 35 12.19 -0.18 31.03
N GLU A 36 12.08 1.11 30.72
CA GLU A 36 10.84 1.81 31.04
C GLU A 36 9.72 1.09 30.30
N ALA A 37 8.67 0.74 31.03
CA ALA A 37 7.56 -0.02 30.51
C ALA A 37 6.91 0.74 29.34
N SER A 38 6.95 0.11 28.17
CA SER A 38 6.34 0.45 26.86
C SER A 38 4.83 0.71 26.89
N GLY A 39 4.15 0.43 28.01
CA GLY A 39 2.70 0.41 28.09
C GLY A 39 1.98 1.73 27.76
N ASP A 40 2.63 2.88 27.92
CA ASP A 40 2.08 4.19 27.49
C ASP A 40 2.69 4.69 26.17
N ALA A 41 3.87 4.20 25.77
CA ALA A 41 4.61 4.69 24.58
C ALA A 41 4.05 4.12 23.27
N CYS A 42 3.48 2.93 23.30
CA CYS A 42 2.94 2.22 22.13
C CYS A 42 1.44 2.49 21.90
N ALA A 43 0.86 3.39 22.69
CA ALA A 43 -0.50 3.85 22.48
C ALA A 43 -0.60 4.59 21.13
N PRO A 44 -1.72 4.45 20.38
CA PRO A 44 -1.91 5.17 19.13
C PRO A 44 -1.66 6.68 19.27
N ILE A 45 -0.90 7.26 18.35
CA ILE A 45 -0.66 8.71 18.28
C ILE A 45 -1.36 9.27 17.05
N ALA A 46 -2.30 10.19 17.29
CA ALA A 46 -2.97 10.92 16.22
C ALA A 46 -2.00 11.80 15.42
N GLY A 47 -2.22 11.92 14.12
CA GLY A 47 -1.40 12.72 13.22
C GLY A 47 -1.95 12.67 11.79
N ASP A 48 -1.83 13.77 11.06
CA ASP A 48 -2.43 13.87 9.72
C ASP A 48 -1.64 13.09 8.64
N GLN A 49 -0.33 12.92 8.84
CA GLN A 49 0.55 12.23 7.91
C GLN A 49 0.71 10.75 8.29
N LEU A 50 0.58 9.87 7.30
CA LEU A 50 0.82 8.44 7.41
C LEU A 50 2.18 8.09 6.82
N VAL A 51 2.81 7.06 7.36
CA VAL A 51 4.01 6.44 6.80
C VAL A 51 3.86 4.93 6.83
N VAL A 52 4.25 4.28 5.74
CA VAL A 52 4.41 2.83 5.68
C VAL A 52 5.71 2.44 6.35
N LEU A 53 5.65 1.42 7.20
CA LEU A 53 6.85 0.79 7.73
C LEU A 53 7.38 -0.22 6.72
N GLU A 54 8.70 -0.24 6.54
CA GLU A 54 9.37 -1.23 5.68
C GLU A 54 9.07 -2.65 6.19
N ASP A 55 8.67 -3.52 5.27
CA ASP A 55 8.46 -4.96 5.48
C ASP A 55 9.81 -5.69 5.37
N ASP A 56 10.68 -5.47 6.36
CA ASP A 56 12.11 -5.83 6.30
C ASP A 56 12.44 -7.33 6.46
N GLU A 57 11.45 -8.15 6.78
CA GLU A 57 11.50 -9.62 6.72
C GLU A 57 10.62 -10.22 5.61
N ASP A 58 10.16 -9.39 4.67
CA ASP A 58 9.47 -9.79 3.45
C ASP A 58 8.20 -10.64 3.71
N LEU A 59 7.32 -10.19 4.62
CA LEU A 59 6.06 -10.88 4.92
C LEU A 59 5.11 -10.93 3.71
N GLN A 60 5.08 -9.87 2.91
CA GLN A 60 4.17 -9.74 1.78
C GLN A 60 4.75 -10.36 0.52
N ASN A 61 3.89 -11.00 -0.26
CA ASN A 61 4.25 -11.46 -1.59
C ASN A 61 4.53 -10.27 -2.52
N ALA A 62 5.42 -10.49 -3.50
CA ALA A 62 5.86 -9.45 -4.40
C ALA A 62 4.80 -9.17 -5.48
N ASP A 63 4.02 -8.11 -5.30
CA ASP A 63 3.01 -7.63 -6.27
C ASP A 63 3.55 -6.47 -7.14
N ASN A 64 4.78 -6.65 -7.62
CA ASN A 64 5.38 -5.75 -8.59
C ASN A 64 4.52 -5.64 -9.86
N VAL A 65 4.39 -4.43 -10.38
CA VAL A 65 3.63 -4.13 -11.58
C VAL A 65 4.36 -4.66 -12.81
N LEU A 66 3.64 -5.32 -13.71
CA LEU A 66 4.18 -5.79 -14.99
C LEU A 66 3.13 -5.79 -16.11
N PRO A 67 3.53 -5.59 -17.37
CA PRO A 67 2.58 -5.63 -18.47
C PRO A 67 2.21 -7.07 -18.84
N ALA A 68 0.92 -7.36 -18.94
CA ALA A 68 0.40 -8.62 -19.49
C ALA A 68 -0.06 -8.41 -20.93
N VAL A 69 0.39 -9.28 -21.84
CA VAL A 69 0.14 -9.17 -23.29
C VAL A 69 -0.44 -10.47 -23.83
N ASN A 70 -1.42 -10.37 -24.71
CA ASN A 70 -1.90 -11.53 -25.47
C ASN A 70 -0.76 -12.14 -26.31
N ALA A 71 -0.49 -13.44 -26.17
CA ALA A 71 0.69 -14.08 -26.78
C ALA A 71 0.72 -13.98 -28.31
N ALA A 72 -0.43 -14.16 -28.98
CA ALA A 72 -0.50 -14.05 -30.44
C ALA A 72 -0.24 -12.60 -30.91
N THR A 73 -0.62 -11.62 -30.10
CA THR A 73 -0.34 -10.21 -30.37
C THR A 73 1.15 -9.90 -30.18
N ALA A 74 1.76 -10.40 -29.10
CA ALA A 74 3.19 -10.25 -28.84
C ALA A 74 4.04 -10.89 -29.97
N GLU A 75 3.68 -12.08 -30.44
CA GLU A 75 4.37 -12.75 -31.56
C GLU A 75 4.27 -11.94 -32.86
N ALA A 76 3.09 -11.36 -33.13
CA ALA A 76 2.87 -10.55 -34.33
C ALA A 76 3.57 -9.18 -34.27
N ASN A 77 3.89 -8.68 -33.07
CA ASN A 77 4.39 -7.33 -32.83
C ASN A 77 5.59 -7.36 -31.86
N PRO A 78 6.80 -7.71 -32.33
CA PRO A 78 7.97 -7.85 -31.46
C PRO A 78 8.41 -6.54 -30.78
N ALA A 79 7.98 -5.38 -31.27
CA ALA A 79 8.22 -4.07 -30.66
C ALA A 79 7.31 -3.77 -29.45
N LEU A 80 6.25 -4.57 -29.23
CA LEU A 80 5.21 -4.30 -28.22
C LEU A 80 5.74 -4.44 -26.79
N LEU A 81 6.33 -5.59 -26.46
CA LEU A 81 6.86 -5.85 -25.11
C LEU A 81 8.04 -4.91 -24.75
N PRO A 82 9.06 -4.73 -25.59
CA PRO A 82 10.15 -3.80 -25.27
C PRO A 82 9.70 -2.35 -25.02
N ALA A 83 8.63 -1.91 -25.67
CA ALA A 83 8.06 -0.59 -25.40
C ALA A 83 7.39 -0.54 -24.02
N LEU A 84 6.65 -1.58 -23.63
CA LEU A 84 6.05 -1.67 -22.29
C LEU A 84 7.12 -1.84 -21.20
N ASP A 85 8.19 -2.60 -21.46
CA ASP A 85 9.29 -2.80 -20.52
C ASP A 85 10.10 -1.50 -20.28
N ALA A 86 10.08 -0.56 -21.23
CA ALA A 86 10.65 0.77 -21.03
C ALA A 86 9.93 1.54 -19.89
N VAL A 87 8.65 1.26 -19.67
CA VAL A 87 7.89 1.78 -18.51
C VAL A 87 8.34 1.07 -17.25
N SER A 88 8.36 -0.26 -17.24
CA SER A 88 8.76 -1.05 -16.06
C SER A 88 10.16 -0.67 -15.56
N ALA A 89 11.09 -0.36 -16.46
CA ALA A 89 12.45 0.02 -16.12
C ALA A 89 12.56 1.34 -15.32
N GLN A 90 11.52 2.18 -15.36
CA GLN A 90 11.50 3.51 -14.73
C GLN A 90 10.47 3.62 -13.60
N LEU A 91 9.42 2.80 -13.62
CA LEU A 91 8.29 2.90 -12.70
C LEU A 91 8.66 2.41 -11.30
N THR A 92 8.54 3.29 -10.31
CA THR A 92 8.78 3.04 -8.88
C THR A 92 7.49 3.10 -8.06
N THR A 93 7.51 2.62 -6.83
CA THR A 93 6.33 2.70 -5.94
C THR A 93 6.01 4.15 -5.58
N ASP A 94 7.02 5.01 -5.43
CA ASP A 94 6.83 6.45 -5.19
C ASP A 94 6.09 7.12 -6.36
N ASP A 95 6.39 6.74 -7.61
CA ASP A 95 5.64 7.21 -8.77
C ASP A 95 4.16 6.83 -8.67
N LEU A 96 3.85 5.59 -8.27
CA LEU A 96 2.45 5.16 -8.11
C LEU A 96 1.75 5.95 -7.01
N ILE A 97 2.41 6.18 -5.87
CA ILE A 97 1.88 7.00 -4.77
C ILE A 97 1.52 8.40 -5.27
N GLU A 98 2.44 9.07 -5.97
CA GLU A 98 2.21 10.43 -6.49
C GLU A 98 1.10 10.48 -7.52
N MET A 99 1.09 9.55 -8.47
CA MET A 99 0.06 9.47 -9.51
C MET A 99 -1.32 9.13 -8.95
N ASN A 100 -1.40 8.19 -8.01
CA ASN A 100 -2.64 7.85 -7.33
C ASN A 100 -3.15 9.04 -6.51
N ALA A 101 -2.26 9.79 -5.84
CA ALA A 101 -2.62 11.01 -5.12
C ALA A 101 -3.20 12.07 -6.07
N ALA A 102 -2.59 12.26 -7.24
CA ALA A 102 -3.05 13.20 -8.26
C ALA A 102 -4.48 12.90 -8.71
N VAL A 103 -4.84 11.63 -8.91
CA VAL A 103 -6.19 11.23 -9.33
C VAL A 103 -7.18 11.23 -8.16
N ASP A 104 -6.86 10.55 -7.06
CA ASP A 104 -7.83 10.27 -6.00
C ASP A 104 -8.08 11.47 -5.08
N VAL A 105 -7.01 12.20 -4.77
CA VAL A 105 -7.04 13.35 -3.86
C VAL A 105 -7.19 14.65 -4.64
N GLN A 106 -6.33 14.87 -5.65
CA GLN A 106 -6.28 16.14 -6.38
C GLN A 106 -7.28 16.21 -7.55
N ARG A 107 -7.94 15.08 -7.88
CA ARG A 107 -9.00 14.99 -8.90
C ARG A 107 -8.52 15.33 -10.31
N GLN A 108 -7.25 15.08 -10.60
CA GLN A 108 -6.72 15.12 -11.95
C GLN A 108 -7.25 13.94 -12.77
N SER A 109 -7.22 14.03 -14.10
CA SER A 109 -7.59 12.91 -14.96
C SER A 109 -6.43 11.92 -15.04
N ALA A 110 -6.74 10.62 -15.15
CA ALA A 110 -5.70 9.60 -15.33
C ALA A 110 -4.89 9.80 -16.62
N GLU A 111 -5.54 10.33 -17.67
CA GLU A 111 -4.91 10.68 -18.95
C GLU A 111 -3.85 11.78 -18.77
N ASP A 112 -4.19 12.88 -18.09
CA ASP A 112 -3.25 13.99 -17.86
C ASP A 112 -2.07 13.57 -16.95
N VAL A 113 -2.35 12.76 -15.93
CA VAL A 113 -1.33 12.23 -15.01
C VAL A 113 -0.36 11.29 -15.73
N ALA A 114 -0.88 10.37 -16.54
CA ALA A 114 -0.07 9.46 -17.34
C ALA A 114 0.83 10.22 -18.33
N ALA A 115 0.28 11.19 -19.07
CA ALA A 115 1.03 11.98 -20.04
C ALA A 115 2.16 12.78 -19.37
N ALA A 116 1.90 13.35 -18.19
CA ALA A 116 2.92 14.06 -17.42
C ALA A 116 4.06 13.13 -16.99
N TRP A 117 3.73 11.95 -16.46
CA TRP A 117 4.73 10.96 -16.02
C TRP A 117 5.58 10.46 -17.20
N VAL A 118 4.96 10.19 -18.36
CA VAL A 118 5.66 9.75 -19.59
C VAL A 118 6.62 10.83 -20.10
N GLU A 119 6.22 12.10 -20.09
CA GLU A 119 7.09 13.23 -20.47
C GLU A 119 8.27 13.38 -19.51
N GLU A 120 8.02 13.30 -18.21
CA GLU A 120 9.03 13.46 -17.16
C GLU A 120 10.10 12.36 -17.20
N ASN A 121 9.67 11.10 -17.41
CA ASN A 121 10.56 9.93 -17.36
C ASN A 121 11.22 9.59 -18.70
N GLY A 122 10.82 10.24 -19.80
CA GLY A 122 11.48 10.08 -21.10
C GLY A 122 11.37 8.67 -21.70
N VAL A 123 10.36 7.90 -21.33
CA VAL A 123 10.16 6.49 -21.72
C VAL A 123 9.75 6.28 -23.20
N THR A 124 9.72 7.35 -23.99
CA THR A 124 9.35 7.33 -25.42
C THR A 124 10.56 7.38 -26.37
N GLU A 125 11.77 7.57 -25.85
CA GLU A 125 12.97 7.76 -26.68
C GLU A 125 13.53 6.44 -27.20
N GLY A 126 13.81 6.38 -28.51
CA GLY A 126 14.53 5.25 -29.11
C GLY A 126 13.73 3.95 -29.23
N LEU A 127 12.40 4.00 -29.03
CA LEU A 127 11.52 2.83 -29.12
C LEU A 127 11.55 2.19 -30.52
N GLU A 128 11.56 0.85 -30.53
CA GLU A 128 11.34 0.08 -31.75
C GLU A 128 9.95 0.37 -32.32
N GLN A 129 9.88 0.51 -33.64
CA GLN A 129 8.64 0.94 -34.30
C GLN A 129 7.77 -0.26 -34.66
N GLY A 130 6.52 -0.24 -34.20
CA GLY A 130 5.46 -1.19 -34.53
C GLY A 130 4.39 -0.57 -35.43
N SER A 131 3.25 -1.27 -35.54
CA SER A 131 2.05 -0.76 -36.21
C SER A 131 0.85 -1.64 -35.88
N GLY A 132 -0.35 -1.11 -36.05
CA GLY A 132 -1.60 -1.83 -35.81
C GLY A 132 -2.29 -1.39 -34.53
N SER A 133 -3.55 -1.79 -34.38
CA SER A 133 -4.36 -1.36 -33.24
C SER A 133 -4.09 -2.22 -32.01
N ILE A 134 -3.89 -1.57 -30.86
CA ILE A 134 -3.67 -2.20 -29.56
C ILE A 134 -4.69 -1.66 -28.58
N ALA A 135 -5.62 -2.50 -28.15
CA ALA A 135 -6.58 -2.16 -27.12
C ALA A 135 -6.02 -2.54 -25.74
N ILE A 136 -5.94 -1.57 -24.84
CA ILE A 136 -5.34 -1.69 -23.51
C ILE A 136 -6.48 -1.64 -22.49
N GLY A 137 -6.53 -2.61 -21.59
CA GLY A 137 -7.51 -2.61 -20.52
C GLY A 137 -7.09 -1.72 -19.37
N GLY A 138 -7.95 -0.78 -19.00
CA GLY A 138 -7.92 -0.09 -17.71
C GLY A 138 -8.83 -0.82 -16.73
N GLY A 139 -8.31 -1.09 -15.53
CA GLY A 139 -9.02 -1.82 -14.47
C GLY A 139 -10.21 -1.06 -13.89
N ASN A 140 -10.62 -1.42 -12.67
CA ASN A 140 -11.79 -0.86 -11.99
C ASN A 140 -11.46 0.20 -10.92
N PHE A 141 -10.20 0.60 -10.80
CA PHE A 141 -9.72 1.66 -9.90
C PHE A 141 -8.66 2.54 -10.59
N SER A 142 -8.19 3.56 -9.88
CA SER A 142 -7.38 4.65 -10.44
C SER A 142 -6.05 4.15 -11.02
N GLU A 143 -5.28 3.38 -10.26
CA GLU A 143 -3.94 2.94 -10.66
C GLU A 143 -3.88 2.17 -12.00
N PRO A 144 -4.65 1.07 -12.22
CA PRO A 144 -4.58 0.36 -13.50
C PRO A 144 -5.14 1.19 -14.65
N THR A 145 -5.94 2.22 -14.37
CA THR A 145 -6.37 3.19 -15.40
C THR A 145 -5.23 4.13 -15.76
N ILE A 146 -4.45 4.61 -14.80
CA ILE A 146 -3.26 5.44 -15.03
C ILE A 146 -2.22 4.64 -15.82
N LEU A 147 -1.87 3.44 -15.36
CA LEU A 147 -0.92 2.55 -16.02
C LEU A 147 -1.33 2.19 -17.44
N ALA A 148 -2.61 1.94 -17.69
CA ALA A 148 -3.12 1.70 -19.04
C ALA A 148 -2.93 2.90 -19.98
N ASN A 149 -3.07 4.14 -19.47
CA ASN A 149 -2.80 5.34 -20.25
C ASN A 149 -1.30 5.56 -20.48
N ILE A 150 -0.44 5.28 -19.50
CA ILE A 150 1.02 5.27 -19.69
C ILE A 150 1.42 4.31 -20.81
N TYR A 151 0.87 3.09 -20.78
CA TYR A 151 1.09 2.10 -21.84
C TYR A 151 0.55 2.60 -23.19
N ALA A 152 -0.59 3.30 -23.22
CA ALA A 152 -1.12 3.86 -24.47
C ALA A 152 -0.15 4.89 -25.06
N ASP A 153 0.28 5.87 -24.28
CA ASP A 153 1.17 6.95 -24.71
C ASP A 153 2.50 6.41 -25.25
N VAL A 154 3.08 5.43 -24.56
CA VAL A 154 4.34 4.78 -24.97
C VAL A 154 4.16 3.95 -26.24
N LEU A 155 3.06 3.23 -26.37
CA LEU A 155 2.77 2.46 -27.58
C LEU A 155 2.43 3.35 -28.78
N GLU A 156 1.77 4.48 -28.59
CA GLU A 156 1.57 5.49 -29.63
C GLU A 156 2.92 6.06 -30.11
N ALA A 157 3.85 6.35 -29.19
CA ALA A 157 5.20 6.77 -29.54
C ALA A 157 6.01 5.69 -30.29
N ALA A 158 5.73 4.41 -30.01
CA ALA A 158 6.24 3.26 -30.75
C ALA A 158 5.52 3.02 -32.09
N GLY A 159 4.53 3.84 -32.47
CA GLY A 159 3.85 3.79 -33.76
C GLY A 159 2.62 2.87 -33.83
N PHE A 160 2.15 2.35 -32.69
CA PHE A 160 0.87 1.63 -32.61
C PHE A 160 -0.32 2.60 -32.56
N ASP A 161 -1.50 2.10 -32.92
CA ASP A 161 -2.79 2.77 -32.73
C ASP A 161 -3.39 2.27 -31.41
N ALA A 162 -2.93 2.84 -30.29
CA ALA A 162 -3.28 2.37 -28.96
C ALA A 162 -4.56 3.04 -28.44
N SER A 163 -5.36 2.30 -27.67
CA SER A 163 -6.55 2.89 -27.04
C SER A 163 -6.88 2.20 -25.71
N VAL A 164 -7.22 2.99 -24.70
CA VAL A 164 -7.63 2.49 -23.38
C VAL A 164 -9.13 2.22 -23.36
N GLN A 165 -9.53 1.09 -22.77
CA GLN A 165 -10.92 0.76 -22.51
C GLN A 165 -11.09 0.22 -21.08
N ALA A 166 -12.20 0.58 -20.44
CA ALA A 166 -12.53 0.04 -19.13
C ALA A 166 -12.93 -1.44 -19.23
N THR A 167 -12.27 -2.31 -18.47
CA THR A 167 -12.46 -3.76 -18.55
C THR A 167 -13.08 -4.38 -17.30
N GLY A 168 -13.03 -3.67 -16.15
CA GLY A 168 -13.60 -4.11 -14.89
C GLY A 168 -12.65 -5.01 -14.09
N ASN A 169 -13.19 -6.03 -13.42
CA ASN A 169 -12.41 -6.92 -12.56
C ASN A 169 -11.68 -8.02 -13.36
N ARG A 170 -10.67 -8.65 -12.76
CA ARG A 170 -9.81 -9.68 -13.38
C ARG A 170 -10.57 -10.86 -13.96
N GLU A 171 -11.64 -11.31 -13.30
CA GLU A 171 -12.50 -12.40 -13.78
C GLU A 171 -13.18 -12.08 -15.13
N LEU A 172 -13.31 -10.79 -15.45
CA LEU A 172 -13.90 -10.30 -16.69
C LEU A 172 -12.83 -10.04 -17.76
N TYR A 173 -11.76 -9.32 -17.39
CA TYR A 173 -10.78 -8.88 -18.38
C TYR A 173 -9.77 -9.96 -18.75
N LEU A 174 -9.40 -10.87 -17.83
CA LEU A 174 -8.36 -11.85 -18.12
C LEU A 174 -8.81 -12.82 -19.24
N PRO A 175 -10.04 -13.35 -19.25
CA PRO A 175 -10.54 -14.12 -20.40
C PRO A 175 -10.59 -13.30 -21.69
N ALA A 176 -10.82 -11.99 -21.62
CA ALA A 176 -10.82 -11.11 -22.80
C ALA A 176 -9.38 -10.90 -23.32
N LEU A 177 -8.40 -10.76 -22.43
CA LEU A 177 -6.97 -10.67 -22.76
C LEU A 177 -6.48 -11.97 -23.41
N GLN A 178 -6.82 -13.13 -22.83
CA GLN A 178 -6.48 -14.45 -23.37
C GLN A 178 -7.05 -14.65 -24.78
N ARG A 179 -8.28 -14.18 -25.03
CA ARG A 179 -8.92 -14.24 -26.36
C ARG A 179 -8.45 -13.16 -27.34
N GLY A 180 -7.63 -12.21 -26.88
CA GLY A 180 -7.20 -11.07 -27.69
C GLY A 180 -8.34 -10.10 -28.04
N GLU A 181 -9.39 -10.02 -27.22
CA GLU A 181 -10.40 -8.96 -27.29
C GLU A 181 -9.83 -7.62 -26.77
N ILE A 182 -8.92 -7.72 -25.79
CA ILE A 182 -7.97 -6.68 -25.39
C ILE A 182 -6.56 -7.28 -25.57
N GLN A 183 -5.56 -6.47 -25.86
CA GLN A 183 -4.20 -6.94 -26.17
C GLN A 183 -3.22 -6.77 -25.02
N VAL A 184 -3.42 -5.75 -24.18
CA VAL A 184 -2.51 -5.39 -23.08
C VAL A 184 -3.32 -5.05 -21.83
N HIS A 185 -2.80 -5.39 -20.66
CA HIS A 185 -3.32 -4.97 -19.35
C HIS A 185 -2.17 -4.83 -18.35
N PRO A 186 -2.12 -3.80 -17.48
CA PRO A 186 -1.22 -3.79 -16.33
C PRO A 186 -1.63 -4.87 -15.32
N GLU A 187 -0.69 -5.66 -14.83
CA GLU A 187 -0.93 -6.71 -13.83
C GLU A 187 -0.01 -6.56 -12.62
N TYR A 188 -0.34 -7.33 -11.59
CA TYR A 188 0.38 -7.40 -10.33
C TYR A 188 0.90 -8.82 -10.14
N LEU A 189 2.21 -8.95 -9.97
CA LEU A 189 2.95 -10.18 -10.21
C LEU A 189 2.43 -11.39 -9.41
N SER A 190 2.36 -11.30 -8.09
CA SER A 190 1.93 -12.42 -7.25
C SER A 190 0.44 -12.71 -7.43
N THR A 191 -0.38 -11.67 -7.47
CA THR A 191 -1.83 -11.78 -7.61
C THR A 191 -2.23 -12.42 -8.94
N VAL A 192 -1.59 -12.06 -10.06
CA VAL A 192 -1.89 -12.70 -11.37
C VAL A 192 -1.35 -14.12 -11.43
N THR A 193 -0.23 -14.40 -10.78
CA THR A 193 0.36 -15.74 -10.69
C THR A 193 -0.60 -16.69 -9.99
N GLU A 194 -1.08 -16.32 -8.80
CA GLU A 194 -2.04 -17.13 -8.04
C GLU A 194 -3.39 -17.25 -8.75
N PHE A 195 -3.84 -16.19 -9.41
CA PHE A 195 -5.10 -16.25 -10.17
C PHE A 195 -5.02 -17.23 -11.34
N LEU A 196 -3.88 -17.33 -12.02
CA LEU A 196 -3.67 -18.26 -13.12
C LEU A 196 -3.42 -19.70 -12.63
N GLU A 197 -2.78 -19.86 -11.48
CA GLU A 197 -2.54 -21.16 -10.85
C GLU A 197 -3.86 -21.78 -10.36
N GLY A 198 -4.68 -21.01 -9.64
CA GLY A 198 -6.06 -21.36 -9.30
C GLY A 198 -6.24 -22.41 -8.19
N ASP A 199 -5.17 -22.77 -7.47
CA ASP A 199 -5.13 -23.62 -6.28
C ASP A 199 -4.75 -22.79 -5.04
N ASP A 200 -5.77 -22.24 -4.38
CA ASP A 200 -5.65 -21.47 -3.15
C ASP A 200 -4.92 -22.23 -2.00
N GLU A 201 -4.80 -23.57 -2.08
CA GLU A 201 -4.10 -24.40 -1.08
C GLU A 201 -2.59 -24.50 -1.35
N ASN A 202 -2.13 -24.27 -2.59
CA ASN A 202 -0.74 -24.49 -3.01
C ASN A 202 -0.18 -23.29 -3.79
N GLN A 203 -0.14 -22.14 -3.12
CA GLN A 203 0.42 -20.91 -3.67
C GLN A 203 1.86 -21.10 -4.17
N VAL A 204 2.17 -20.49 -5.31
CA VAL A 204 3.47 -20.58 -6.01
C VAL A 204 4.21 -19.24 -6.05
N ALA A 205 3.51 -18.14 -5.82
CA ALA A 205 4.06 -16.82 -5.61
C ALA A 205 4.70 -16.70 -4.23
N SER A 206 5.65 -15.79 -4.13
CA SER A 206 6.41 -15.51 -2.92
C SER A 206 6.80 -14.04 -2.87
N ASN A 207 7.51 -13.66 -1.82
CA ASN A 207 8.16 -12.37 -1.69
C ASN A 207 9.38 -12.19 -2.62
N ASP A 208 9.86 -13.24 -3.28
CA ASP A 208 10.93 -13.14 -4.28
C ASP A 208 10.33 -12.86 -5.66
N VAL A 209 10.59 -11.65 -6.18
CA VAL A 209 10.13 -11.18 -7.50
C VAL A 209 10.55 -12.15 -8.61
N GLN A 210 11.81 -12.58 -8.61
CA GLN A 210 12.35 -13.42 -9.68
C GLN A 210 11.77 -14.83 -9.61
N ALA A 211 11.68 -15.42 -8.41
CA ALA A 211 11.09 -16.74 -8.22
C ALA A 211 9.61 -16.76 -8.63
N THR A 212 8.86 -15.72 -8.25
CA THR A 212 7.44 -15.58 -8.64
C THR A 212 7.30 -15.37 -10.14
N TYR A 213 8.14 -14.52 -10.75
CA TYR A 213 8.13 -14.30 -12.19
C TYR A 213 8.49 -15.57 -12.98
N GLU A 214 9.41 -16.40 -12.48
CA GLU A 214 9.73 -17.71 -13.04
C GLU A 214 8.56 -18.70 -12.92
N ALA A 215 7.85 -18.69 -11.79
CA ALA A 215 6.65 -19.50 -11.58
C ALA A 215 5.47 -19.08 -12.49
N LEU A 216 5.38 -17.79 -12.82
CA LEU A 216 4.38 -17.24 -13.73
C LEU A 216 4.54 -17.73 -15.17
N GLN A 217 5.78 -17.92 -15.66
CA GLN A 217 6.03 -18.23 -17.08
C GLN A 217 5.25 -19.44 -17.63
N PRO A 218 5.26 -20.63 -17.01
CA PRO A 218 4.49 -21.78 -17.51
C PRO A 218 2.96 -21.54 -17.47
N LEU A 219 2.47 -20.82 -16.45
CA LEU A 219 1.05 -20.46 -16.33
C LEU A 219 0.63 -19.49 -17.44
N ALA A 220 1.48 -18.52 -17.74
CA ALA A 220 1.28 -17.57 -18.83
C ALA A 220 1.22 -18.27 -20.20
N GLU A 221 2.13 -19.22 -20.46
CA GLU A 221 2.12 -20.01 -21.70
C GLU A 221 0.81 -20.80 -21.86
N GLU A 222 0.36 -21.46 -20.80
CA GLU A 222 -0.92 -22.19 -20.79
C GLU A 222 -2.12 -21.25 -21.01
N ALA A 223 -2.06 -20.06 -20.44
CA ALA A 223 -3.08 -19.02 -20.60
C ALA A 223 -3.05 -18.32 -21.97
N GLY A 224 -2.02 -18.53 -22.80
CA GLY A 224 -1.84 -17.80 -24.05
C GLY A 224 -1.48 -16.32 -23.83
N LEU A 225 -0.72 -16.05 -22.78
CA LEU A 225 -0.24 -14.73 -22.38
C LEU A 225 1.29 -14.69 -22.39
N VAL A 226 1.84 -13.49 -22.54
CA VAL A 226 3.24 -13.18 -22.31
C VAL A 226 3.28 -11.97 -21.39
N PHE A 227 4.13 -12.02 -20.37
CA PHE A 227 4.35 -10.91 -19.46
C PHE A 227 5.69 -10.24 -19.77
N GLY A 228 5.75 -8.93 -19.59
CA GLY A 228 7.01 -8.18 -19.64
C GLY A 228 7.76 -8.21 -18.31
N GLU A 229 8.79 -7.39 -18.22
CA GLU A 229 9.63 -7.29 -17.01
C GLU A 229 8.84 -6.64 -15.85
N PRO A 230 8.93 -7.19 -14.62
CA PRO A 230 8.41 -6.53 -13.44
C PRO A 230 9.13 -5.19 -13.18
N ALA A 231 8.36 -4.17 -12.82
CA ALA A 231 8.86 -2.87 -12.37
C ALA A 231 9.37 -2.94 -10.93
N GLU A 232 10.11 -1.90 -10.49
CA GLU A 232 10.35 -1.69 -9.06
C GLU A 232 9.03 -1.44 -8.32
N ALA A 233 8.12 -0.71 -8.98
CA ALA A 233 6.82 -0.38 -8.44
C ALA A 233 6.00 -1.61 -8.03
N ALA A 234 5.44 -1.57 -6.83
CA ALA A 234 4.54 -2.60 -6.30
C ALA A 234 3.30 -1.97 -5.66
N ASP A 235 2.15 -2.60 -5.90
CA ASP A 235 0.91 -2.37 -5.16
C ASP A 235 0.58 -3.65 -4.39
N GLN A 236 1.00 -3.70 -3.15
CA GLN A 236 0.83 -4.83 -2.24
C GLN A 236 0.27 -4.35 -0.90
N ASN A 237 -0.20 -5.27 -0.06
CA ASN A 237 -0.53 -4.87 1.30
C ASN A 237 0.72 -4.30 1.97
N ALA A 238 0.51 -3.31 2.81
CA ALA A 238 1.54 -2.71 3.64
C ALA A 238 0.92 -2.34 4.99
N PHE A 239 1.76 -1.92 5.93
CA PHE A 239 1.29 -1.49 7.24
C PHE A 239 1.78 -0.08 7.54
N ALA A 240 0.83 0.81 7.81
CA ALA A 240 1.11 2.20 8.08
C ALA A 240 0.84 2.56 9.54
N VAL A 241 1.61 3.53 10.00
CA VAL A 241 1.44 4.26 11.25
C VAL A 241 1.32 5.76 10.93
N THR A 242 1.03 6.59 11.93
CA THR A 242 1.21 8.04 11.74
C THR A 242 2.70 8.40 11.82
N GLN A 243 3.14 9.43 11.08
CA GLN A 243 4.52 9.94 11.18
C GLN A 243 4.86 10.32 12.63
N ALA A 244 3.91 10.91 13.36
CA ALA A 244 4.09 11.28 14.75
C ALA A 244 4.35 10.05 15.66
N PHE A 245 3.71 8.92 15.37
CA PHE A 245 3.96 7.66 16.07
C PHE A 245 5.33 7.07 15.73
N ALA A 246 5.67 7.05 14.44
CA ALA A 246 6.98 6.59 13.97
C ALA A 246 8.13 7.43 14.58
N ASP A 247 8.00 8.75 14.60
CA ASP A 247 9.00 9.69 15.14
C ASP A 247 9.19 9.55 16.66
N GLU A 248 8.09 9.37 17.41
CA GLU A 248 8.15 9.21 18.87
C GLU A 248 8.91 7.94 19.26
N LEU A 249 8.70 6.85 18.50
CA LEU A 249 9.36 5.57 18.73
C LEU A 249 10.72 5.45 18.04
N GLY A 250 10.98 6.30 17.03
CA GLY A 250 12.16 6.21 16.17
C GLY A 250 12.19 4.96 15.30
N VAL A 251 11.03 4.55 14.77
CA VAL A 251 10.88 3.31 13.96
C VAL A 251 10.58 3.63 12.50
N SER A 252 11.12 2.79 11.62
CA SER A 252 10.94 2.86 10.17
C SER A 252 10.62 1.50 9.55
N THR A 253 10.88 0.41 10.27
CA THR A 253 10.58 -0.96 9.82
C THR A 253 9.60 -1.68 10.76
N LEU A 254 9.02 -2.79 10.29
CA LEU A 254 8.16 -3.66 11.09
C LEU A 254 8.95 -4.33 12.23
N SER A 255 10.20 -4.75 11.99
CA SER A 255 11.06 -5.28 13.06
C SER A 255 11.36 -4.26 14.14
N GLU A 256 11.65 -3.00 13.77
CA GLU A 256 11.90 -1.93 14.74
C GLU A 256 10.64 -1.64 15.57
N LEU A 257 9.45 -1.69 14.95
CA LEU A 257 8.19 -1.60 15.67
C LEU A 257 8.00 -2.79 16.63
N ALA A 258 8.35 -4.00 16.22
CA ALA A 258 8.25 -5.19 17.07
C ALA A 258 9.18 -5.10 18.29
N ASP A 259 10.41 -4.64 18.10
CA ASP A 259 11.36 -4.41 19.20
C ASP A 259 10.87 -3.34 20.18
N ALA A 260 10.22 -2.28 19.69
CA ALA A 260 9.70 -1.19 20.51
C ALA A 260 8.37 -1.54 21.21
N CYS A 261 7.46 -2.23 20.50
CA CYS A 261 6.04 -2.33 20.84
C CYS A 261 5.41 -3.72 20.63
N GLY A 262 6.20 -4.78 20.46
CA GLY A 262 5.72 -6.16 20.34
C GLY A 262 5.20 -6.78 21.65
N ASP A 263 4.94 -5.99 22.69
CA ASP A 263 4.55 -6.46 24.03
C ASP A 263 3.04 -6.65 24.22
N GLY A 264 2.25 -6.53 23.15
CA GLY A 264 0.81 -6.68 23.19
C GLY A 264 0.05 -5.38 23.44
N SER A 265 0.69 -4.22 23.29
CA SER A 265 0.07 -2.90 23.51
C SER A 265 -0.53 -2.27 22.25
N LEU A 266 -0.16 -2.75 21.07
CA LEU A 266 -0.61 -2.18 19.79
C LEU A 266 -2.08 -2.47 19.49
N VAL A 267 -2.72 -1.55 18.78
CA VAL A 267 -4.06 -1.75 18.22
C VAL A 267 -3.94 -1.88 16.71
N LEU A 268 -4.31 -3.04 16.16
CA LEU A 268 -4.31 -3.29 14.71
C LEU A 268 -5.65 -2.89 14.10
N GLY A 269 -5.62 -2.21 12.96
CA GLY A 269 -6.80 -1.95 12.14
C GLY A 269 -6.66 -2.52 10.73
N GLY A 270 -7.78 -2.98 10.17
CA GLY A 270 -7.81 -3.50 8.80
C GLY A 270 -9.14 -4.17 8.46
N PRO A 271 -9.20 -4.88 7.32
CA PRO A 271 -10.42 -5.56 6.90
C PRO A 271 -10.75 -6.73 7.83
N GLY A 272 -12.04 -7.06 7.95
CA GLY A 272 -12.54 -8.00 8.97
C GLY A 272 -11.95 -9.41 8.94
N GLU A 273 -11.37 -9.82 7.82
CA GLU A 273 -10.64 -11.06 7.64
C GLU A 273 -9.20 -11.04 8.17
N CYS A 274 -8.61 -9.86 8.40
CA CYS A 274 -7.21 -9.68 8.80
C CYS A 274 -6.77 -10.59 9.98
N PRO A 275 -7.58 -10.79 11.05
CA PRO A 275 -7.24 -11.70 12.15
C PRO A 275 -7.02 -13.17 11.75
N THR A 276 -7.39 -13.54 10.51
CA THR A 276 -7.32 -14.92 10.01
C THR A 276 -6.50 -15.06 8.73
N ARG A 277 -6.03 -13.95 8.14
CA ARG A 277 -5.27 -13.96 6.89
C ARG A 277 -3.78 -14.14 7.18
N PRO A 278 -3.10 -15.12 6.57
CA PRO A 278 -1.67 -15.37 6.80
C PRO A 278 -0.79 -14.13 6.62
N PHE A 279 -1.06 -13.30 5.61
CA PHE A 279 -0.31 -12.07 5.34
C PHE A 279 -0.85 -10.82 6.04
N CYS A 280 -1.63 -11.00 7.12
CA CYS A 280 -2.11 -9.90 7.95
C CYS A 280 -1.72 -10.12 9.42
N GLN A 281 -2.67 -10.20 10.35
CA GLN A 281 -2.34 -10.33 11.77
C GLN A 281 -1.50 -11.58 12.09
N PRO A 282 -1.89 -12.82 11.69
CA PRO A 282 -1.04 -13.99 11.88
C PRO A 282 0.39 -13.83 11.37
N GLY A 283 0.59 -13.19 10.22
CA GLY A 283 1.91 -12.96 9.65
C GLY A 283 2.74 -11.96 10.44
N LEU A 284 2.13 -10.87 10.90
CA LEU A 284 2.80 -9.91 11.79
C LEU A 284 3.22 -10.57 13.12
N GLU A 285 2.39 -11.47 13.64
CA GLU A 285 2.68 -12.25 14.85
C GLU A 285 3.80 -13.29 14.61
N ASP A 286 3.70 -14.09 13.55
CA ASP A 286 4.60 -15.22 13.29
C ASP A 286 5.97 -14.79 12.73
N THR A 287 6.01 -13.77 11.87
CA THR A 287 7.24 -13.27 11.25
C THR A 287 7.97 -12.31 12.19
N TYR A 288 7.28 -11.26 12.63
CA TYR A 288 7.91 -10.17 13.38
C TYR A 288 7.82 -10.32 14.91
N GLY A 289 6.96 -11.20 15.42
CA GLY A 289 6.71 -11.31 16.86
C GLY A 289 5.89 -10.15 17.43
N LEU A 290 5.15 -9.42 16.59
CA LEU A 290 4.23 -8.37 17.06
C LEU A 290 3.05 -9.00 17.80
N GLU A 291 2.68 -8.45 18.95
CA GLU A 291 1.45 -8.83 19.66
C GLU A 291 0.48 -7.65 19.71
N PHE A 292 -0.83 -7.92 19.65
CA PHE A 292 -1.87 -6.89 19.61
C PHE A 292 -2.81 -6.94 20.81
N ALA A 293 -3.06 -5.78 21.42
CA ALA A 293 -4.04 -5.61 22.49
C ALA A 293 -5.47 -5.88 21.98
N SER A 294 -5.74 -5.43 20.76
CA SER A 294 -7.04 -5.58 20.10
C SER A 294 -6.95 -5.34 18.60
N PHE A 295 -7.95 -5.83 17.89
CA PHE A 295 -8.18 -5.57 16.47
C PHE A 295 -9.45 -4.74 16.28
N GLN A 296 -9.42 -3.80 15.33
CA GLN A 296 -10.57 -3.00 14.92
C GLN A 296 -10.84 -3.14 13.42
N GLU A 297 -12.09 -3.47 13.09
CA GLU A 297 -12.52 -3.69 11.70
C GLU A 297 -12.80 -2.37 10.97
N TYR A 298 -12.16 -2.22 9.81
CA TYR A 298 -12.30 -1.09 8.88
C TYR A 298 -12.25 -1.60 7.43
N ASP A 299 -12.14 -0.70 6.45
CA ASP A 299 -11.94 -1.06 5.04
C ASP A 299 -10.47 -1.44 4.73
N ALA A 300 -10.22 -2.25 3.71
CA ALA A 300 -8.86 -2.60 3.30
C ALA A 300 -8.14 -1.37 2.74
N GLY A 301 -7.22 -0.78 3.50
CA GLY A 301 -6.45 0.41 3.11
C GLY A 301 -7.27 1.65 2.75
N GLY A 302 -8.58 1.65 3.01
CA GLY A 302 -9.47 2.70 2.55
C GLY A 302 -9.58 3.89 3.50
N PRO A 303 -10.50 4.84 3.22
CA PRO A 303 -10.68 6.04 4.02
C PRO A 303 -10.97 5.78 5.50
N LEU A 304 -11.60 4.67 5.88
CA LEU A 304 -11.90 4.40 7.29
C LEU A 304 -10.64 3.99 8.06
N THR A 305 -9.83 3.10 7.51
CA THR A 305 -8.54 2.69 8.12
C THR A 305 -7.60 3.89 8.28
N LYS A 306 -7.48 4.72 7.24
CA LYS A 306 -6.66 5.94 7.29
C LYS A 306 -7.15 6.93 8.34
N ALA A 307 -8.45 7.19 8.38
CA ALA A 307 -9.02 8.09 9.37
C ALA A 307 -8.85 7.56 10.80
N ALA A 308 -8.90 6.25 11.01
CA ALA A 308 -8.65 5.63 12.30
C ALA A 308 -7.20 5.80 12.76
N LEU A 309 -6.23 5.61 11.86
CA LEU A 309 -4.81 5.93 12.13
C LEU A 309 -4.65 7.41 12.50
N GLN A 310 -5.17 8.31 11.66
CA GLN A 310 -5.00 9.75 11.85
C GLN A 310 -5.63 10.27 13.15
N GLN A 311 -6.72 9.66 13.60
CA GLN A 311 -7.40 10.01 14.85
C GLN A 311 -6.79 9.34 16.09
N GLY A 312 -5.78 8.47 15.92
CA GLY A 312 -5.20 7.69 17.01
C GLY A 312 -6.19 6.68 17.59
N GLU A 313 -7.07 6.11 16.76
CA GLU A 313 -7.94 4.98 17.16
C GLU A 313 -7.20 3.64 17.09
N ILE A 314 -6.24 3.53 16.17
CA ILE A 314 -5.39 2.35 15.94
C ILE A 314 -3.92 2.76 15.84
N SER A 315 -3.00 1.89 16.25
CA SER A 315 -1.55 2.13 16.20
C SER A 315 -0.98 1.79 14.82
N LEU A 316 -1.42 0.66 14.26
CA LEU A 316 -0.95 0.08 13.00
C LEU A 316 -2.17 -0.27 12.13
N GLY A 317 -2.15 0.07 10.85
CA GLY A 317 -3.26 -0.18 9.93
C GLY A 317 -2.79 -0.83 8.63
N LEU A 318 -3.55 -1.80 8.13
CA LEU A 318 -3.34 -2.34 6.78
C LEU A 318 -3.70 -1.29 5.73
N VAL A 319 -2.74 -0.96 4.87
CA VAL A 319 -2.87 -0.08 3.71
C VAL A 319 -2.31 -0.75 2.45
N PHE A 320 -2.32 -0.05 1.33
CA PHE A 320 -1.61 -0.47 0.11
C PHE A 320 -0.33 0.34 -0.06
N SER A 321 0.74 -0.29 -0.56
CA SER A 321 2.06 0.33 -0.71
C SER A 321 2.06 1.52 -1.66
N SER A 322 1.20 1.51 -2.68
CA SER A 322 1.09 2.59 -3.67
C SER A 322 -0.01 3.61 -3.36
N ASP A 323 -0.59 3.57 -2.16
CA ASP A 323 -1.76 4.39 -1.84
C ASP A 323 -1.44 5.90 -1.88
N GLY A 324 -2.21 6.66 -2.66
CA GLY A 324 -1.98 8.10 -2.83
C GLY A 324 -2.12 8.95 -1.56
N ALA A 325 -2.71 8.41 -0.47
CA ALA A 325 -2.72 9.09 0.82
C ALA A 325 -1.34 9.09 1.51
N LEU A 326 -0.39 8.27 1.04
CA LEU A 326 0.99 8.22 1.52
C LEU A 326 1.88 9.31 0.91
N ALA A 327 1.39 10.00 -0.14
CA ALA A 327 2.10 11.10 -0.75
C ALA A 327 2.37 12.20 0.31
N GLN A 328 3.64 12.59 0.44
CA GLN A 328 4.02 13.65 1.36
C GLN A 328 3.35 14.96 0.95
N GLN A 329 2.74 15.63 1.92
CA GLN A 329 2.12 16.94 1.70
C GLN A 329 3.16 18.02 2.03
N ASP A 330 3.61 18.77 1.02
CA ASP A 330 4.48 19.95 1.18
C ASP A 330 3.80 21.13 1.92
#